data_AF-T1AQZ0-F1
#
_entry.id   AF-T1AQZ0-F1
#
_cell.length_a   1.000
_cell.length_b   1.000
_cell.length_c   1.000
_cell.angle_alpha   90.00
_cell.angle_beta   90.00
_cell.angle_gamma   90.00
#
_symmetry.space_group_name_H-M   'P 1'
#
loop_
_entity.id
_entity.type
_entity.pdbx_description
1 polymer ?
#
loop_
_entity_poly.entity_id
_entity_poly.type
_entity_poly.pdbx_seq_one_letter_code
_entity_poly.pdbx_strand_id
1 'polypeptide(L)'
;MNAPVLWLHEIGMADHDQVGGKNSSLGEMIRELSAAHVSVPGGYATSAAAFAQYLAQGALDQRIAARLHGLNVEDSQSLAAAGAEIRAWIMATPLTATLEGAIRDAYRKLSLDNGQ
;
A
#
# COMPACT_ATOMS: atom_id res chain seq x y z
N MET A 1 11.66 11.45 7.90
CA MET A 1 10.20 11.23 7.93
C MET A 1 9.85 10.49 6.66
N ASN A 2 9.26 9.29 6.76
CA ASN A 2 8.93 8.50 5.57
C ASN A 2 7.63 9.03 4.95
N ALA A 3 7.64 9.26 3.63
CA ALA A 3 6.48 9.77 2.91
C ALA A 3 5.32 8.74 2.91
N PRO A 4 4.05 9.17 3.07
CA PRO A 4 2.92 8.24 3.01
C PRO A 4 2.68 7.65 1.62
N VAL A 5 3.13 8.36 0.59
CA VAL A 5 2.99 8.03 -0.83
C VAL A 5 4.33 8.30 -1.53
N LEU A 6 4.70 7.46 -2.49
CA LEU A 6 5.88 7.60 -3.35
C LEU A 6 5.48 7.55 -4.82
N TRP A 7 6.04 8.41 -5.66
CA TRP A 7 5.79 8.37 -7.10
C TRP A 7 6.51 7.20 -7.75
N LEU A 8 5.82 6.47 -8.64
CA LEU A 8 6.38 5.27 -9.26
C LEU A 8 7.65 5.56 -10.08
N HIS A 9 7.77 6.76 -10.67
CA HIS A 9 8.96 7.16 -11.42
C HIS A 9 10.16 7.52 -10.52
N GLU A 10 9.94 7.69 -9.22
CA GLU A 10 10.98 7.98 -8.22
C GLU A 10 11.41 6.72 -7.45
N ILE A 11 10.70 5.59 -7.64
CA ILE A 11 10.98 4.32 -6.96
C ILE A 11 12.14 3.59 -7.65
N GLY A 12 13.20 3.28 -6.89
CA GLY A 12 14.28 2.40 -7.32
C GLY A 12 14.33 1.07 -6.56
N MET A 13 15.33 0.24 -6.84
CA MET A 13 15.55 -1.04 -6.12
C MET A 13 15.75 -0.84 -4.61
N ALA A 14 16.28 0.30 -4.17
CA ALA A 14 16.49 0.63 -2.76
C ALA A 14 15.18 0.86 -2.00
N ASP A 15 14.06 1.10 -2.71
CA ASP A 15 12.75 1.39 -2.11
C ASP A 15 11.87 0.14 -1.98
N HIS A 16 12.40 -1.04 -2.29
CA HIS A 16 11.68 -2.31 -2.23
C HIS A 16 10.97 -2.51 -0.88
N ASP A 17 11.66 -2.25 0.23
CA ASP A 17 11.09 -2.43 1.57
C ASP A 17 10.07 -1.33 1.92
N GLN A 18 10.06 -0.22 1.18
CA GLN A 18 9.13 0.88 1.38
C GLN A 18 7.80 0.68 0.65
N VAL A 19 7.79 -0.02 -0.49
CA VAL A 19 6.59 -0.13 -1.36
C VAL A 19 6.22 -1.57 -1.75
N GLY A 20 7.08 -2.54 -1.45
CA GLY A 20 6.93 -3.95 -1.82
C GLY A 20 7.31 -4.27 -3.27
N GLY A 21 7.51 -5.56 -3.55
CA GLY A 21 8.04 -6.06 -4.83
C GLY A 21 7.27 -5.63 -6.07
N LYS A 22 5.93 -5.60 -6.02
CA LYS A 22 5.11 -5.21 -7.18
C LYS A 22 5.34 -3.75 -7.60
N ASN A 23 5.37 -2.83 -6.64
CA ASN A 23 5.56 -1.41 -6.91
C ASN A 23 7.00 -1.11 -7.32
N SER A 24 7.98 -1.82 -6.73
CA SER A 24 9.39 -1.74 -7.12
C SER A 24 9.60 -2.22 -8.57
N SER A 25 9.01 -3.37 -8.96
CA SER A 25 9.05 -3.82 -10.37
C SER A 25 8.41 -2.82 -11.34
N LEU A 26 7.31 -2.18 -10.95
CA LEU A 26 6.63 -1.20 -11.80
C LEU A 26 7.45 0.08 -11.97
N GLY A 27 8.09 0.58 -10.91
CA GLY A 27 9.01 1.71 -10.98
C GLY A 27 10.21 1.42 -11.88
N GLU A 28 10.76 0.21 -11.79
CA GLU A 28 11.85 -0.22 -12.68
C GLU A 28 11.42 -0.27 -14.15
N MET A 29 10.22 -0.79 -14.43
CA MET A 29 9.67 -0.79 -15.79
C MET A 29 9.52 0.63 -16.33
N ILE A 30 9.05 1.59 -15.52
CA ILE A 30 8.94 3.00 -15.95
C ILE A 30 10.33 3.57 -16.29
N ARG A 31 11.34 3.33 -15.44
CA ARG A 31 12.71 3.83 -15.65
C ARG A 31 13.38 3.24 -16.89
N GLU A 32 13.35 1.90 -17.02
CA GLU A 32 14.10 1.20 -18.05
C GLU A 32 13.39 1.21 -19.41
N LEU A 33 12.06 1.11 -19.45
CA LEU A 33 11.31 0.99 -20.70
C LEU A 33 11.00 2.33 -21.36
N SER A 34 11.08 3.44 -20.63
CA SER A 34 10.95 4.79 -21.19
C SER A 34 12.01 5.07 -22.26
N ALA A 35 13.25 4.58 -22.06
CA ALA A 35 14.32 4.69 -23.05
C ALA A 35 14.04 3.89 -24.33
N ALA A 36 13.25 2.82 -24.22
CA ALA A 36 12.80 2.00 -25.33
C ALA A 36 11.51 2.51 -26.00
N HIS A 37 11.04 3.72 -25.68
CA HIS A 37 9.79 4.31 -26.17
C HIS A 37 8.54 3.48 -25.87
N VAL A 38 8.61 2.63 -24.84
CA VAL A 38 7.46 1.88 -24.34
C VAL A 38 6.81 2.71 -23.23
N SER A 39 5.56 3.10 -23.44
CA SER A 39 4.81 3.90 -22.47
C SER A 39 4.24 3.01 -21.37
N VAL A 40 4.72 3.23 -20.15
CA VAL A 40 4.16 2.63 -18.92
C VAL A 40 3.38 3.73 -18.19
N PRO A 41 2.10 3.52 -17.83
CA PRO A 41 1.34 4.51 -17.09
C PRO A 41 2.02 4.92 -15.79
N GLY A 42 2.12 6.24 -15.56
CA GLY A 42 2.59 6.77 -14.29
C GLY A 42 1.60 6.53 -13.14
N GLY A 43 2.01 6.90 -11.94
CA GLY A 43 1.17 6.77 -10.75
C GLY A 43 1.99 6.87 -9.48
N TYR A 44 1.39 6.48 -8.37
CA TYR A 44 2.00 6.51 -7.05
C TYR A 44 1.62 5.27 -6.23
N ALA A 45 2.47 4.91 -5.29
CA ALA A 45 2.29 3.81 -4.35
C ALA A 45 2.16 4.34 -2.93
N THR A 46 1.34 3.70 -2.10
CA THR A 46 1.35 3.95 -0.64
C THR A 46 2.56 3.25 -0.01
N SER A 47 3.10 3.83 1.07
CA SER A 47 4.27 3.24 1.74
C SER A 47 3.90 2.22 2.80
N ALA A 48 4.80 1.26 3.05
CA ALA A 48 4.71 0.31 4.15
C ALA A 48 4.64 1.02 5.51
N ALA A 49 5.33 2.16 5.65
CA ALA A 49 5.25 3.01 6.85
C ALA A 49 3.84 3.59 7.05
N ALA A 50 3.18 4.04 5.97
CA ALA A 50 1.80 4.51 6.06
C ALA A 50 0.82 3.40 6.45
N PHE A 51 1.03 2.20 5.91
CA PHE A 51 0.23 1.03 6.26
C PHE A 51 0.42 0.62 7.74
N ALA A 52 1.66 0.63 8.24
CA ALA A 52 1.96 0.37 9.64
C ALA A 52 1.31 1.41 10.58
N GLN A 53 1.38 2.69 10.23
CA GLN A 53 0.70 3.76 10.98
C GLN A 53 -0.83 3.59 10.97
N TYR A 54 -1.39 3.19 9.83
CA TYR A 54 -2.82 2.89 9.71
C TYR A 54 -3.25 1.74 10.62
N LEU A 55 -2.47 0.65 10.68
CA LEU A 55 -2.76 -0.49 11.56
C LEU A 55 -2.55 -0.18 13.04
N ALA A 56 -1.67 0.75 13.40
CA ALA A 56 -1.49 1.17 14.78
C ALA A 56 -2.70 1.95 15.34
N GLN A 57 -3.59 2.45 14.47
CA GLN A 57 -4.80 3.14 14.89
C GLN A 57 -5.70 2.22 15.72
N GLY A 58 -6.06 2.66 16.91
CA GLY A 58 -6.95 1.89 17.79
C GLY A 58 -6.43 0.50 18.14
N ALA A 59 -5.11 0.28 18.08
CA ALA A 59 -4.48 -1.03 18.32
C ALA A 59 -5.01 -2.15 17.39
N LEU A 60 -5.37 -1.80 16.16
CA LEU A 60 -5.87 -2.76 15.17
C LEU A 60 -4.82 -3.85 14.87
N ASP A 61 -3.55 -3.49 14.80
CA ASP A 61 -2.41 -4.41 14.72
C ASP A 61 -2.43 -5.47 15.84
N GLN A 62 -2.62 -5.05 17.09
CA GLN A 62 -2.69 -5.96 18.24
C GLN A 62 -3.92 -6.87 18.17
N ARG A 63 -5.06 -6.32 17.76
CA ARG A 63 -6.31 -7.09 17.58
C ARG A 63 -6.17 -8.15 16.49
N ILE A 64 -5.50 -7.81 15.38
CA ILE A 64 -5.19 -8.76 14.30
C ILE A 64 -4.24 -9.85 14.81
N ALA A 65 -3.16 -9.47 15.49
CA ALA A 65 -2.21 -10.43 16.06
C ALA A 65 -2.88 -11.40 17.04
N ALA A 66 -3.75 -10.90 17.92
CA ALA A 66 -4.54 -11.72 18.84
C ALA A 66 -5.48 -12.68 18.10
N ARG A 67 -6.11 -12.25 17.01
CA ARG A 67 -7.01 -13.10 16.22
C ARG A 67 -6.27 -14.22 15.48
N LEU A 68 -5.03 -13.98 15.09
CA LEU A 68 -4.17 -14.94 14.41
C LEU A 68 -3.43 -15.85 15.40
N HIS A 69 -3.31 -15.46 16.66
CA HIS A 69 -2.60 -16.22 17.67
C HIS A 69 -3.25 -17.60 17.89
N GLY A 70 -2.47 -18.66 17.64
CA GLY A 70 -2.94 -20.04 17.78
C GLY A 70 -3.90 -20.51 16.67
N LEU A 71 -4.08 -19.72 15.61
CA LEU A 71 -4.89 -20.11 14.45
C LEU A 71 -4.22 -21.30 13.72
N ASN A 72 -4.95 -22.39 13.56
CA ASN A 72 -4.52 -23.49 12.71
C ASN A 72 -4.75 -23.13 11.23
N VAL A 73 -3.66 -22.92 10.49
CA VAL A 73 -3.71 -22.55 9.06
C VAL A 73 -4.10 -23.70 8.14
N GLU A 74 -3.99 -24.95 8.61
CA GLU A 74 -4.43 -26.15 7.87
C GLU A 74 -5.96 -26.34 7.95
N ASP A 75 -6.62 -25.67 8.90
CA ASP A 75 -8.07 -25.61 8.96
C ASP A 75 -8.57 -24.47 8.08
N SER A 76 -8.89 -24.82 6.84
CA SER A 76 -9.41 -23.89 5.82
C SER A 76 -10.66 -23.10 6.27
N GLN A 77 -11.53 -23.68 7.09
CA GLN A 77 -12.74 -23.00 7.57
C GLN A 77 -12.40 -21.95 8.63
N SER A 78 -11.57 -22.34 9.61
CA SER A 78 -11.08 -21.42 10.63
C SER A 78 -10.28 -20.26 10.03
N LEU A 79 -9.43 -20.55 9.05
CA LEU A 79 -8.66 -19.56 8.31
C LEU A 79 -9.55 -18.60 7.53
N ALA A 80 -10.57 -19.10 6.82
CA ALA A 80 -11.51 -18.27 6.08
C ALA A 80 -12.30 -17.34 7.00
N ALA A 81 -12.76 -17.83 8.15
CA ALA A 81 -13.45 -17.04 9.16
C ALA A 81 -12.56 -15.94 9.74
N ALA A 82 -11.31 -16.26 10.10
CA ALA A 82 -10.33 -15.30 10.59
C ALA A 82 -10.04 -14.20 9.57
N GLY A 83 -9.82 -14.60 8.31
CA GLY A 83 -9.57 -13.66 7.22
C GLY A 83 -10.75 -12.74 6.95
N ALA A 84 -11.99 -13.24 7.00
CA ALA A 84 -13.19 -12.43 6.82
C ALA A 84 -13.33 -11.38 7.93
N GLU A 85 -13.09 -11.77 9.18
CA GLU A 85 -13.17 -10.88 10.34
C GLU A 85 -12.09 -9.79 10.30
N ILE A 86 -10.83 -10.15 10.00
CA ILE A 86 -9.73 -9.19 9.88
C ILE A 86 -9.99 -8.19 8.75
N ARG A 87 -10.46 -8.66 7.58
CA ARG A 87 -10.83 -7.76 6.47
C ARG A 87 -11.95 -6.81 6.84
N ALA A 88 -12.94 -7.26 7.62
CA ALA A 88 -14.02 -6.39 8.09
C ALA A 88 -13.48 -5.27 9.02
N TRP A 89 -12.54 -5.58 9.91
CA TRP A 89 -11.92 -4.56 10.78
C TRP A 89 -11.12 -3.54 10.00
N ILE A 90 -10.34 -3.98 9.01
CA ILE A 90 -9.60 -3.10 8.09
C ILE A 90 -10.60 -2.19 7.35
N MET A 91 -11.62 -2.75 6.71
CA MET A 91 -12.60 -1.93 5.96
C MET A 91 -13.37 -0.93 6.83
N ALA A 92 -13.61 -1.25 8.12
CA ALA A 92 -14.27 -0.36 9.06
C ALA A 92 -13.36 0.72 9.65
N THR A 93 -12.03 0.58 9.52
CA THR A 93 -11.06 1.52 10.07
C THR A 93 -10.77 2.62 9.03
N PRO A 94 -11.02 3.90 9.35
CA PRO A 94 -10.73 4.98 8.42
C PRO A 94 -9.22 5.12 8.17
N LEU A 95 -8.87 5.65 6.99
CA LEU A 95 -7.50 6.04 6.71
C LEU A 95 -7.04 7.12 7.69
N THR A 96 -5.75 7.17 8.00
CA THR A 96 -5.21 8.30 8.76
C THR A 96 -5.37 9.59 7.94
N ALA A 97 -5.63 10.72 8.60
CA ALA A 97 -5.77 12.00 7.92
C ALA A 97 -4.55 12.34 7.04
N THR A 98 -3.35 11.97 7.50
CA THR A 98 -2.09 12.13 6.76
C THR A 98 -2.06 11.30 5.48
N LEU A 99 -2.44 10.02 5.55
CA LEU A 99 -2.47 9.13 4.38
C LEU A 99 -3.56 9.54 3.39
N GLU A 100 -4.76 9.86 3.90
CA GLU A 100 -5.86 10.31 3.06
C GLU A 100 -5.51 11.60 2.31
N GLY A 101 -4.95 12.60 3.01
CA GLY A 101 -4.48 13.84 2.40
C GLY A 101 -3.46 13.60 1.30
N ALA A 102 -2.43 12.79 1.59
CA ALA A 102 -1.39 12.45 0.61
C ALA A 102 -1.95 11.74 -0.63
N ILE A 103 -2.89 10.81 -0.46
CA ILE A 103 -3.56 10.12 -1.59
C ILE A 103 -4.36 11.12 -2.42
N ARG A 104 -5.13 12.01 -1.79
CA ARG A 104 -5.95 13.01 -2.50
C ARG A 104 -5.08 13.99 -3.30
N ASP A 105 -3.98 14.45 -2.70
CA ASP A 105 -3.06 15.37 -3.36
C ASP A 105 -2.32 14.69 -4.52
N ALA A 106 -1.83 13.46 -4.32
CA ALA A 106 -1.20 12.69 -5.37
C ALA A 106 -2.18 12.37 -6.52
N TYR A 107 -3.43 12.02 -6.20
CA TYR A 107 -4.48 11.79 -7.20
C TYR A 107 -4.76 13.06 -8.01
N ARG A 108 -4.93 14.21 -7.34
CA ARG A 108 -5.16 15.50 -8.01
C ARG A 108 -4.02 15.83 -8.97
N LYS A 109 -2.78 15.64 -8.54
CA LYS A 109 -1.60 15.83 -9.39
C LYS A 109 -1.60 14.88 -10.58
N LEU A 110 -1.88 13.59 -10.37
CA LEU A 110 -1.94 12.59 -11.43
C LEU A 110 -3.03 12.90 -12.46
N SER A 111 -4.19 13.40 -12.05
CA SER A 111 -5.27 13.81 -12.95
C SER A 111 -4.85 14.99 -13.83
N LEU A 112 -4.25 16.02 -13.23
CA LEU A 112 -3.75 17.19 -13.96
C LEU A 112 -2.67 16.83 -14.98
N ASP A 113 -1.71 15.99 -14.58
CA ASP A 113 -0.62 15.54 -15.46
C ASP A 113 -1.14 14.70 -16.65
N ASN A 114 -2.30 14.04 -16.49
CA ASN A 114 -2.98 13.27 -17.55
C ASN A 114 -4.03 14.08 -18.34
N GLY A 115 -4.12 15.40 -18.13
CA GLY A 115 -4.98 16.30 -18.90
C GLY A 115 -6.48 16.21 -18.59
N GLN A 116 -6.86 15.81 -17.37
CA GLN A 116 -8.25 15.85 -16.89
C GLN A 116 -8.51 17.06 -15.97
#